data_AF-A0A9X9QGL3-F1
#
_entry.id   AF-A0A9X9QGL3-F1
#
_cell.length_a   1.000
_cell.length_b   1.000
_cell.length_c   1.000
_cell.angle_alpha   90.00
_cell.angle_beta   90.00
_cell.angle_gamma   90.00
#
_symmetry.space_group_name_H-M   'P 1'
#
loop_
_entity.id
_entity.type
_entity.pdbx_description
1 polymer ?
#
loop_
_entity_poly.entity_id
_entity_poly.type
_entity_poly.pdbx_seq_one_letter_code
_entity_poly.pdbx_strand_id
1 'polypeptide(L)'
;MGYSTIYQYFFVEPARVPSKVETLNFNLPFQHLSLSLLPCRSRISQFIILPPFQSGGNGSRFYNAIFDYYLKDNQTVELTVEDPNEAFDDMRDLNDLARLRMIPEFVKIKLNSSLTVSKNSEIPREIVNTSALEDLRKSIKIAPRQFNRVFEMQLLSQLSSPQNDLKTGDPSKNEPKSNRHDYRLWKLLVKSRLFHHNRDSLIQLDYADRIEKLEQTLWNVENDYQRLLKAYDKRSSPKVVESLHPVVDHKRLSSDEVVEDNHVNKKAKI
;
A
#
# COMPACT_ATOMS: atom_id res chain seq x y z
N MET A 1 -14.76 -18.33 -7.02
CA MET A 1 -14.37 -16.96 -7.40
C MET A 1 -15.19 -15.98 -6.58
N GLY A 2 -14.56 -14.93 -6.06
CA GLY A 2 -15.14 -14.02 -5.05
C GLY A 2 -16.06 -12.93 -5.60
N TYR A 3 -16.39 -11.95 -4.76
CA TYR A 3 -17.09 -10.74 -5.17
C TYR A 3 -16.61 -9.52 -4.37
N SER A 4 -16.91 -8.32 -4.89
CA SER A 4 -16.69 -7.06 -4.18
C SER A 4 -17.85 -6.10 -4.44
N THR A 5 -18.24 -5.34 -3.41
CA THR A 5 -19.22 -4.26 -3.53
C THR A 5 -18.53 -2.91 -3.41
N ILE A 6 -19.00 -1.93 -4.20
CA ILE A 6 -18.37 -0.62 -4.30
C ILE A 6 -19.45 0.45 -4.31
N TYR A 7 -19.30 1.45 -3.46
CA TYR A 7 -20.18 2.62 -3.38
C TYR A 7 -19.49 3.84 -4.00
N GLN A 8 -20.27 4.72 -4.61
CA GLN A 8 -19.79 6.00 -5.13
C GLN A 8 -20.32 7.14 -4.26
N TYR A 9 -19.41 7.95 -3.74
CA TYR A 9 -19.73 9.15 -2.96
C TYR A 9 -19.38 10.39 -3.78
N PHE A 10 -20.26 11.39 -3.81
CA PHE A 10 -19.93 12.65 -4.49
C PHE A 10 -18.71 13.31 -3.87
N PHE A 11 -17.80 13.74 -4.72
CA PHE A 11 -16.61 14.44 -4.31
C PHE A 11 -16.82 15.95 -4.54
N VAL A 12 -17.03 16.68 -3.45
CA VAL A 12 -17.16 18.14 -3.50
C VAL A 12 -15.79 18.75 -3.24
N GLU A 13 -15.19 19.32 -4.28
CA GLU A 13 -14.03 20.18 -4.08
C GLU A 13 -14.50 21.53 -3.51
N PRO A 14 -13.95 21.98 -2.38
CA PRO A 14 -14.30 23.30 -1.86
C PRO A 14 -13.88 24.34 -2.89
N ALA A 15 -14.86 25.09 -3.41
CA ALA A 15 -14.59 26.19 -4.31
C ALA A 15 -13.62 27.17 -3.62
N ARG A 16 -12.56 27.58 -4.32
CA ARG A 16 -11.75 28.72 -3.89
C ARG A 16 -12.69 29.92 -3.84
N VAL A 17 -13.00 30.38 -2.63
CA VAL A 17 -14.07 31.33 -2.31
C VAL A 17 -14.09 32.50 -3.32
N PRO A 18 -15.16 32.71 -4.10
CA PRO A 18 -15.34 33.98 -4.80
C PRO A 18 -15.73 35.06 -3.79
N SER A 19 -15.09 36.23 -3.89
CA SER A 19 -15.06 37.31 -2.91
C SER A 19 -16.37 38.09 -2.67
N LYS A 20 -17.54 37.57 -3.06
CA LYS A 20 -18.83 38.27 -2.86
C LYS A 20 -19.95 37.27 -2.59
N VAL A 21 -20.51 37.34 -1.39
CA VAL A 21 -21.73 36.62 -1.01
C VAL A 21 -22.90 37.44 -1.55
N GLU A 22 -23.33 37.17 -2.78
CA GLU A 22 -24.66 37.59 -3.22
C GLU A 22 -25.71 36.74 -2.49
N THR A 23 -26.81 37.37 -2.09
CA THR A 23 -27.91 36.75 -1.35
C THR A 23 -28.40 35.50 -2.09
N LEU A 24 -28.05 34.32 -1.57
CA LEU A 24 -28.37 33.04 -2.20
C LEU A 24 -29.86 32.71 -2.00
N ASN A 25 -30.65 32.93 -3.04
CA ASN A 25 -31.91 32.22 -3.20
C ASN A 25 -31.59 30.72 -3.37
N PHE A 26 -31.93 29.91 -2.36
CA PHE A 26 -31.74 28.45 -2.36
C PHE A 26 -32.74 27.77 -3.31
N ASN A 27 -32.49 27.86 -4.60
CA ASN A 27 -33.14 27.03 -5.60
C ASN A 27 -32.19 25.90 -6.01
N LEU A 28 -32.66 24.66 -5.94
CA LEU A 28 -31.92 23.51 -6.47
C LEU A 28 -31.74 23.73 -7.99
N PRO A 29 -30.52 23.90 -8.53
CA PRO A 29 -30.32 24.37 -9.90
C PRO A 29 -30.61 23.33 -10.99
N PHE A 30 -30.98 22.09 -10.65
CA PHE A 30 -30.67 20.95 -11.49
C PHE A 30 -31.91 20.20 -11.95
N GLN A 31 -32.51 20.65 -13.06
CA GLN A 31 -33.53 19.87 -13.78
C GLN A 31 -32.92 18.79 -14.71
N HIS A 32 -31.61 18.85 -15.01
CA HIS A 32 -30.98 18.01 -16.04
C HIS A 32 -29.57 17.49 -15.70
N LEU A 33 -29.15 17.50 -14.43
CA LEU A 33 -27.81 17.07 -14.05
C LEU A 33 -27.82 15.58 -13.66
N SER A 34 -27.24 14.73 -14.50
CA SER A 34 -27.09 13.30 -14.17
C SER A 34 -26.00 13.14 -13.13
N LEU A 35 -26.37 12.66 -11.94
CA LEU A 35 -25.46 12.39 -10.82
C LEU A 35 -24.31 11.46 -11.23
N SER A 36 -24.56 10.56 -12.19
CA SER A 36 -23.58 9.66 -12.79
C SER A 36 -22.56 10.34 -13.69
N LEU A 37 -22.51 11.67 -13.79
CA LEU A 37 -21.47 12.41 -14.51
C LEU A 37 -20.57 13.21 -13.56
N LEU A 38 -20.92 13.24 -12.27
CA LEU A 38 -20.19 14.03 -11.27
C LEU A 38 -18.95 13.28 -10.78
N PRO A 39 -17.87 14.01 -10.42
CA PRO A 39 -16.73 13.42 -9.76
C PRO A 39 -17.13 12.68 -8.48
N CYS A 40 -16.60 11.48 -8.30
CA CYS A 40 -16.93 10.62 -7.17
C CYS A 40 -15.69 9.99 -6.53
N ARG A 41 -15.84 9.62 -5.25
CA ARG A 41 -14.94 8.73 -4.53
C ARG A 41 -15.55 7.35 -4.55
N SER A 42 -14.85 6.41 -5.19
CA SER A 42 -15.26 5.02 -5.25
C SER A 42 -14.72 4.30 -4.02
N ARG A 43 -15.60 3.72 -3.19
CA ARG A 43 -15.24 3.05 -1.94
C ARG A 43 -15.54 1.56 -2.02
N ILE A 44 -14.49 0.74 -1.97
CA ILE A 44 -14.62 -0.70 -1.78
C ILE A 44 -15.20 -0.95 -0.39
N SER A 45 -16.32 -1.64 -0.33
CA SER A 45 -17.01 -1.96 0.93
C SER A 45 -16.78 -3.43 1.30
N GLN A 46 -17.44 -4.34 0.60
CA GLN A 46 -17.21 -5.76 0.79
C GLN A 46 -16.16 -6.24 -0.22
N PHE A 47 -15.19 -7.03 0.25
CA PHE A 47 -14.23 -7.70 -0.61
C PHE A 47 -14.01 -9.12 -0.10
N ILE A 48 -14.52 -10.11 -0.85
CA ILE A 48 -14.54 -11.50 -0.41
C ILE A 48 -13.99 -12.38 -1.51
N ILE A 49 -12.98 -13.18 -1.16
CA ILE A 49 -12.57 -14.35 -1.94
C ILE A 49 -13.15 -15.58 -1.25
N LEU A 50 -13.93 -16.37 -1.98
CA LEU A 50 -14.52 -17.59 -1.44
C LEU A 50 -13.43 -18.53 -0.89
N PRO A 51 -13.62 -19.17 0.28
CA PRO A 51 -12.59 -19.98 0.97
C PRO A 51 -11.77 -20.94 0.09
N PRO A 52 -12.37 -21.76 -0.81
CA PRO A 52 -11.60 -22.69 -1.64
C PRO A 52 -10.67 -22.00 -2.66
N PHE A 53 -10.79 -20.68 -2.86
CA PHE A 53 -9.98 -19.89 -3.79
C PHE A 53 -9.03 -18.91 -3.08
N GLN A 54 -8.90 -18.99 -1.75
CA GLN A 54 -7.97 -18.16 -0.98
C GLN A 54 -6.52 -18.66 -1.11
N SER A 55 -5.56 -17.87 -0.61
CA SER A 55 -4.12 -18.21 -0.58
C SER A 55 -3.40 -18.44 -1.92
N GLY A 56 -4.10 -18.39 -3.07
CA GLY A 56 -3.53 -18.51 -4.42
C GLY A 56 -3.24 -17.19 -5.13
N GLY A 57 -3.17 -16.06 -4.42
CA GLY A 57 -2.96 -14.73 -5.02
C GLY A 57 -4.19 -14.13 -5.73
N ASN A 58 -5.34 -14.81 -5.70
CA ASN A 58 -6.59 -14.35 -6.32
C ASN A 58 -7.07 -13.02 -5.75
N GLY A 59 -6.87 -12.76 -4.45
CA GLY A 59 -7.18 -11.48 -3.83
C GLY A 59 -6.41 -10.32 -4.47
N SER A 60 -5.10 -10.46 -4.64
CA SER A 60 -4.27 -9.43 -5.28
C SER A 60 -4.63 -9.22 -6.75
N ARG A 61 -4.87 -10.29 -7.50
CA ARG A 61 -5.34 -10.20 -8.90
C ARG A 61 -6.67 -9.47 -9.00
N PHE A 62 -7.61 -9.80 -8.12
CA PHE A 62 -8.94 -9.19 -8.10
C PHE A 62 -8.89 -7.72 -7.69
N TYR A 63 -8.12 -7.39 -6.65
CA TYR A 63 -7.88 -6.01 -6.23
C TYR A 63 -7.27 -5.17 -7.36
N ASN A 64 -6.24 -5.68 -8.03
CA ASN A 64 -5.61 -4.98 -9.15
C ASN A 64 -6.59 -4.76 -10.31
N ALA A 65 -7.41 -5.76 -10.64
CA ALA A 65 -8.42 -5.61 -11.69
C ALA A 65 -9.46 -4.53 -11.35
N ILE A 66 -9.96 -4.48 -10.10
CA ILE A 66 -10.85 -3.41 -9.63
C ILE A 66 -10.16 -2.05 -9.74
N PHE A 67 -8.94 -1.96 -9.24
CA PHE A 67 -8.21 -0.70 -9.26
C PHE A 67 -7.94 -0.22 -10.69
N ASP A 68 -7.51 -1.10 -11.59
CA ASP A 68 -7.24 -0.76 -13.00
C ASP A 68 -8.51 -0.31 -13.74
N TYR A 69 -9.67 -0.83 -13.35
CA TYR A 69 -10.97 -0.35 -13.83
C TYR A 69 -11.22 1.09 -13.39
N TYR A 70 -11.12 1.37 -12.08
CA TYR A 70 -11.35 2.73 -11.54
C TYR A 70 -10.26 3.74 -11.90
N LEU A 71 -9.06 3.27 -12.20
CA LEU A 71 -7.99 4.10 -12.73
C LEU A 71 -8.38 4.70 -14.09
N LYS A 72 -9.09 3.93 -14.93
CA LYS A 72 -9.57 4.37 -16.26
C LYS A 72 -10.88 5.14 -16.21
N ASP A 73 -11.64 5.03 -15.12
CA ASP A 73 -12.91 5.74 -14.96
C ASP A 73 -12.70 7.24 -14.69
N ASN A 74 -13.10 8.11 -15.60
CA ASN A 74 -12.89 9.56 -15.51
C ASN A 74 -13.59 10.22 -14.31
N GLN A 75 -14.65 9.62 -13.77
CA GLN A 75 -15.41 10.19 -12.66
C GLN A 75 -14.75 9.91 -11.32
N THR A 76 -14.08 8.77 -11.18
CA THR A 76 -13.44 8.42 -9.93
C THR A 76 -12.22 9.30 -9.69
N VAL A 77 -12.28 10.09 -8.63
CA VAL A 77 -11.18 10.95 -8.15
C VAL A 77 -10.20 10.13 -7.32
N GLU A 78 -10.71 9.26 -6.46
CA GLU A 78 -9.89 8.37 -5.65
C GLU A 78 -10.63 7.10 -5.24
N LEU A 79 -9.87 6.02 -5.07
CA LEU A 79 -10.33 4.73 -4.60
C LEU A 79 -10.05 4.58 -3.09
N THR A 80 -11.10 4.44 -2.31
CA THR A 80 -11.04 4.20 -0.86
C THR A 80 -11.53 2.80 -0.51
N VAL A 81 -11.32 2.41 0.74
CA VAL A 81 -11.76 1.13 1.30
C VAL A 81 -12.43 1.42 2.63
N GLU A 82 -13.55 0.75 2.87
CA GLU A 82 -14.31 0.80 4.12
C GLU A 82 -13.77 -0.23 5.10
N ASP A 83 -13.39 0.22 6.29
CA ASP A 83 -12.96 -0.60 7.44
C ASP A 83 -12.18 -1.87 7.06
N PRO A 84 -11.04 -1.74 6.35
CA PRO A 84 -10.25 -2.89 5.95
C PRO A 84 -9.73 -3.66 7.18
N ASN A 85 -9.64 -4.97 7.05
CA ASN A 85 -8.94 -5.80 8.03
C ASN A 85 -7.43 -5.85 7.72
N GLU A 86 -6.63 -6.32 8.68
CA GLU A 86 -5.16 -6.37 8.53
C GLU A 86 -4.71 -7.15 7.29
N ALA A 87 -5.37 -8.28 7.00
CA ALA A 87 -5.02 -9.09 5.82
C ALA A 87 -5.30 -8.35 4.50
N PHE A 88 -6.35 -7.53 4.44
CA PHE A 88 -6.64 -6.69 3.30
C PHE A 88 -5.64 -5.54 3.20
N ASP A 89 -5.30 -4.88 4.32
CA ASP A 89 -4.32 -3.81 4.36
C ASP A 89 -2.94 -4.29 3.87
N ASP A 90 -2.47 -5.45 4.34
CA ASP A 90 -1.22 -6.06 3.87
C ASP A 90 -1.25 -6.31 2.36
N MET A 91 -2.35 -6.86 1.88
CA MET A 91 -2.54 -7.15 0.46
C MET A 91 -2.59 -5.86 -0.36
N ARG A 92 -3.26 -4.83 0.13
CA ARG A 92 -3.38 -3.51 -0.49
C ARG A 92 -2.02 -2.80 -0.54
N ASP A 93 -1.33 -2.71 0.59
CA ASP A 93 -0.02 -2.06 0.72
C ASP A 93 1.00 -2.66 -0.27
N LEU A 94 1.02 -3.99 -0.40
CA LEU A 94 1.92 -4.68 -1.33
C LEU A 94 1.58 -4.42 -2.80
N ASN A 95 0.29 -4.39 -3.16
CA ASN A 95 -0.13 -4.11 -4.53
C ASN A 95 0.06 -2.63 -4.91
N ASP A 96 -0.27 -1.71 -4.00
CA ASP A 96 -0.06 -0.28 -4.21
C ASP A 96 1.43 0.06 -4.30
N LEU A 97 2.27 -0.55 -3.47
CA LEU A 97 3.74 -0.42 -3.57
C LEU A 97 4.26 -0.95 -4.91
N ALA A 98 3.78 -2.12 -5.34
CA ALA A 98 4.15 -2.69 -6.65
C ALA A 98 3.79 -1.72 -7.79
N ARG A 99 2.56 -1.19 -7.78
CA ARG A 99 2.08 -0.24 -8.80
C ARG A 99 2.89 1.05 -8.80
N LEU A 100 3.11 1.64 -7.63
CA LEU A 100 3.86 2.90 -7.50
C LEU A 100 5.33 2.75 -7.91
N ARG A 101 5.96 1.61 -7.62
CA ARG A 101 7.34 1.31 -8.05
C ARG A 101 7.51 1.17 -9.56
N MET A 102 6.43 0.95 -10.31
CA MET A 102 6.49 0.99 -11.79
C MET A 102 6.65 2.41 -12.34
N ILE A 103 6.39 3.44 -11.52
CA ILE A 103 6.49 4.84 -11.92
C ILE A 103 7.89 5.36 -11.57
N PRO A 104 8.73 5.73 -12.56
CA PRO A 104 10.09 6.16 -12.31
C PRO A 104 10.18 7.41 -11.43
N GLU A 105 9.21 8.31 -11.56
CA GLU A 105 9.14 9.53 -10.74
C GLU A 105 9.04 9.21 -9.26
N PHE A 106 8.16 8.25 -8.89
CA PHE A 106 7.98 7.80 -7.51
C PHE A 106 9.25 7.19 -6.92
N VAL A 107 9.94 6.32 -7.68
CA VAL A 107 11.15 5.64 -7.21
C VAL A 107 12.31 6.61 -7.00
N LYS A 108 12.37 7.68 -7.80
CA LYS A 108 13.40 8.73 -7.72
C LYS A 108 13.22 9.69 -6.55
N ILE A 109 12.04 9.73 -5.93
CA ILE A 109 11.79 10.60 -4.78
C ILE A 109 12.69 10.14 -3.63
N LYS A 110 13.42 11.10 -3.06
CA LYS A 110 14.30 10.92 -1.90
C LYS A 110 14.03 12.02 -0.88
N LEU A 111 14.45 11.77 0.36
CA LEU A 111 14.47 12.78 1.40
C LEU A 111 15.45 13.90 1.05
N ASN A 112 15.08 15.13 1.39
CA ASN A 112 15.99 16.26 1.25
C ASN A 112 17.02 16.26 2.40
N SER A 113 18.13 15.55 2.19
CA SER A 113 19.21 15.39 3.17
C SER A 113 19.89 16.70 3.58
N SER A 114 19.71 17.78 2.82
CA SER A 114 20.29 19.10 3.10
C SER A 114 19.60 19.85 4.25
N LEU A 115 18.44 19.38 4.71
CA LEU A 115 17.67 20.05 5.75
C LEU A 115 18.26 19.82 7.15
N THR A 116 18.70 20.89 7.81
CA THR A 116 19.14 20.82 9.21
C THR A 116 17.94 20.93 10.15
N VAL A 117 17.63 19.86 10.89
CA VAL A 117 16.57 19.91 11.91
C VAL A 117 17.12 20.47 13.23
N SER A 118 16.67 21.66 13.62
CA SER A 118 16.90 22.20 14.96
C SER A 118 15.91 21.60 15.97
N LYS A 119 16.35 21.41 17.22
CA LYS A 119 15.51 20.82 18.29
C LYS A 119 14.30 21.71 18.67
N ASN A 120 14.37 23.01 18.35
CA ASN A 120 13.39 24.01 18.77
C ASN A 120 12.56 24.59 17.60
N SER A 121 12.76 24.12 16.37
CA SER A 121 12.02 24.61 15.20
C SER A 121 10.87 23.67 14.85
N GLU A 122 9.80 24.22 14.27
CA GLU A 122 8.76 23.43 13.63
C GLU A 122 9.37 22.46 12.60
N ILE A 123 8.70 21.32 12.40
CA ILE A 123 9.12 20.31 11.43
C ILE A 123 9.12 20.97 10.04
N PRO A 124 10.26 21.01 9.33
CA PRO A 124 10.32 21.62 8.00
C PRO A 124 9.31 20.96 7.06
N ARG A 125 8.45 21.75 6.41
CA ARG A 125 7.48 21.23 5.43
C ARG A 125 8.16 20.77 4.14
N GLU A 126 9.41 21.15 3.94
CA GLU A 126 10.23 20.88 2.75
C GLU A 126 10.95 19.53 2.79
N ILE A 127 10.67 18.67 3.78
CA ILE A 127 11.27 17.32 3.86
C ILE A 127 11.06 16.55 2.55
N VAL A 128 9.91 16.77 1.90
CA VAL A 128 9.60 16.26 0.57
C VAL A 128 8.84 17.32 -0.25
N ASN A 129 8.92 17.26 -1.58
CA ASN A 129 8.12 18.10 -2.47
C ASN A 129 6.64 17.67 -2.42
N THR A 130 5.85 18.33 -1.57
CA THR A 130 4.44 18.00 -1.33
C THR A 130 3.56 18.22 -2.56
N SER A 131 3.86 19.19 -3.43
CA SER A 131 3.04 19.47 -4.61
C SER A 131 3.15 18.34 -5.63
N ALA A 132 4.37 17.93 -5.98
CA ALA A 132 4.59 16.86 -6.94
C ALA A 132 4.03 15.52 -6.44
N LEU A 133 4.12 15.26 -5.12
CA LEU A 133 3.51 14.09 -4.50
C LEU A 133 1.98 14.08 -4.60
N GLU A 134 1.33 15.22 -4.38
CA GLU A 134 -0.12 15.32 -4.50
C GLU A 134 -0.59 15.15 -5.95
N ASP A 135 0.14 15.69 -6.92
CA ASP A 135 -0.19 15.53 -8.34
C ASP A 135 -0.04 14.06 -8.76
N LEU A 136 1.05 13.40 -8.33
CA LEU A 136 1.26 11.97 -8.54
C LEU A 136 0.14 11.14 -7.91
N ARG A 137 -0.21 11.42 -6.65
CA ARG A 137 -1.28 10.72 -5.94
C ARG A 137 -2.61 10.83 -6.68
N LYS A 138 -2.99 12.04 -7.11
CA LYS A 138 -4.22 12.30 -7.86
C LYS A 138 -4.23 11.56 -9.18
N SER A 139 -3.11 11.50 -9.89
CA SER A 139 -3.01 10.77 -11.16
C SER A 139 -3.29 9.26 -11.01
N ILE A 140 -2.89 8.66 -9.89
CA ILE A 140 -3.06 7.23 -9.61
C ILE A 140 -4.36 6.95 -8.84
N LYS A 141 -5.04 8.00 -8.35
CA LYS A 141 -6.32 7.91 -7.63
C LYS A 141 -6.25 7.14 -6.31
N ILE A 142 -5.13 7.24 -5.59
CA ILE A 142 -4.95 6.64 -4.27
C ILE A 142 -5.40 7.62 -3.17
N ALA A 143 -6.10 7.11 -2.17
CA ALA A 143 -6.49 7.88 -1.00
C ALA A 143 -5.26 8.45 -0.25
N PRO A 144 -5.30 9.69 0.29
CA PRO A 144 -4.13 10.33 0.91
C PRO A 144 -3.46 9.52 2.00
N ARG A 145 -4.24 8.90 2.90
CA ARG A 145 -3.71 8.06 3.98
C ARG A 145 -2.93 6.86 3.45
N GLN A 146 -3.50 6.19 2.44
CA GLN A 146 -2.88 5.02 1.82
C GLN A 146 -1.59 5.39 1.10
N PHE A 147 -1.63 6.47 0.32
CA PHE A 147 -0.46 6.96 -0.41
C PHE A 147 0.70 7.30 0.53
N ASN A 148 0.41 8.02 1.63
CA ASN A 148 1.43 8.38 2.61
C ASN A 148 2.08 7.15 3.26
N ARG A 149 1.29 6.12 3.60
CA ARG A 149 1.81 4.85 4.14
C ARG A 149 2.77 4.16 3.18
N VAL A 150 2.37 3.99 1.92
CA VAL A 150 3.19 3.34 0.90
C VAL A 150 4.44 4.17 0.57
N PHE A 151 4.30 5.49 0.56
CA PHE A 151 5.41 6.41 0.37
C PHE A 151 6.44 6.34 1.51
N GLU A 152 6.00 6.32 2.77
CA GLU A 152 6.88 6.11 3.93
C GLU A 152 7.62 4.77 3.87
N MET A 153 6.94 3.72 3.44
CA MET A 153 7.51 2.39 3.24
C MET A 153 8.56 2.40 2.11
N GLN A 154 8.29 3.10 1.01
CA GLN A 154 9.25 3.31 -0.07
C GLN A 154 10.49 4.05 0.43
N LEU A 155 10.34 5.14 1.19
CA LEU A 155 11.47 5.86 1.77
C LEU A 155 12.28 4.96 2.71
N LEU A 156 11.63 4.19 3.59
CA LEU A 156 12.32 3.24 4.48
C LEU A 156 13.14 2.21 3.70
N SER A 157 12.62 1.74 2.55
CA SER A 157 13.33 0.79 1.69
C SER A 157 14.59 1.37 1.03
N GLN A 158 14.66 2.69 0.85
CA GLN A 158 15.86 3.35 0.33
C GLN A 158 16.92 3.58 1.42
N LEU A 159 16.50 3.66 2.68
CA LEU A 159 17.37 3.89 3.84
C LEU A 159 17.97 2.58 4.38
N SER A 160 17.20 1.51 4.32
CA SER A 160 17.61 0.18 4.78
C SER A 160 18.47 -0.48 3.71
N SER A 161 19.79 -0.60 3.91
CA SER A 161 20.56 -1.55 3.09
C SER A 161 20.00 -2.96 3.31
N PRO A 162 19.74 -3.77 2.26
CA PRO A 162 19.07 -5.07 2.39
C PRO A 162 19.84 -6.17 3.15
N GLN A 163 20.89 -5.83 3.92
CA GLN A 163 21.83 -6.78 4.50
C GLN A 163 22.29 -6.48 5.93
N ASN A 164 21.53 -5.72 6.72
CA ASN A 164 21.77 -5.66 8.15
C ASN A 164 20.76 -6.54 8.90
N ASP A 165 20.96 -7.86 8.77
CA ASP A 165 20.72 -8.76 9.89
C ASP A 165 21.58 -8.25 11.05
N LEU A 166 21.00 -7.49 11.97
CA LEU A 166 21.44 -7.31 13.38
C LEU A 166 20.63 -6.18 14.02
N LYS A 167 19.66 -6.57 14.85
CA LYS A 167 19.15 -5.89 16.05
C LYS A 167 18.78 -4.39 15.95
N THR A 168 17.46 -4.16 16.05
CA THR A 168 16.83 -3.28 17.05
C THR A 168 17.14 -1.78 17.01
N GLY A 169 16.15 -1.00 16.55
CA GLY A 169 15.75 0.30 17.11
C GLY A 169 16.68 1.52 16.95
N ASP A 170 17.97 1.31 16.75
CA ASP A 170 18.97 2.36 16.60
C ASP A 170 19.94 2.03 15.45
N PRO A 171 20.24 2.99 14.57
CA PRO A 171 21.26 2.79 13.55
C PRO A 171 22.59 2.47 14.23
N SER A 172 23.19 1.34 13.86
CA SER A 172 24.52 0.91 14.33
C SER A 172 25.49 2.09 14.27
N LYS A 173 26.32 2.28 15.31
CA LYS A 173 27.34 3.35 15.39
C LYS A 173 28.25 3.43 14.16
N ASN A 174 28.32 2.34 13.38
CA ASN A 174 29.12 2.17 12.18
C ASN A 174 28.47 2.69 10.88
N GLU A 175 27.22 3.15 10.89
CA GLU A 175 26.58 3.69 9.68
C GLU A 175 27.07 5.10 9.32
N PRO A 176 27.14 5.44 8.00
CA PRO A 176 27.51 6.77 7.54
C PRO A 176 26.58 7.83 8.13
N LYS A 177 27.15 9.00 8.49
CA LYS A 177 26.40 10.08 9.15
C LYS A 177 25.19 10.56 8.34
N SER A 178 25.26 10.49 7.01
CA SER A 178 24.14 10.83 6.11
C SER A 178 22.93 9.93 6.33
N ASN A 179 23.12 8.60 6.35
CA ASN A 179 22.01 7.65 6.56
C ASN A 179 21.36 7.84 7.93
N ARG A 180 22.15 8.12 8.98
CA ARG A 180 21.60 8.44 10.31
C ARG A 180 20.74 9.69 10.31
N HIS A 181 21.13 10.70 9.54
CA HIS A 181 20.36 11.92 9.39
C HIS A 181 19.07 11.66 8.60
N ASP A 182 19.15 10.96 7.48
CA ASP A 182 17.99 10.65 6.64
C ASP A 182 16.97 9.76 7.37
N TYR A 183 17.45 8.79 8.15
CA TYR A 183 16.59 7.98 9.03
C TYR A 183 15.90 8.82 10.11
N ARG A 184 16.59 9.83 10.67
CA ARG A 184 15.98 10.77 11.60
C ARG A 184 14.91 11.63 10.93
N LEU A 185 15.14 12.09 9.70
CA LEU A 185 14.14 12.81 8.90
C LEU A 185 12.91 11.94 8.63
N TRP A 186 13.14 10.68 8.25
CA TRP A 186 12.07 9.71 8.06
C TRP A 186 11.25 9.52 9.33
N LYS A 187 11.90 9.30 10.49
CA LYS A 187 11.21 9.21 11.78
C LYS A 187 10.34 10.44 12.02
N LEU A 188 10.84 11.65 11.80
CA LEU A 188 10.06 12.88 11.99
C LEU A 188 8.82 12.96 11.09
N LEU A 189 8.95 12.52 9.83
CA LEU A 189 7.82 12.49 8.88
C LEU A 189 6.73 11.54 9.37
N VAL A 190 7.09 10.30 9.71
CA VAL A 190 6.14 9.29 10.20
C VAL A 190 5.51 9.74 11.52
N LYS A 191 6.31 10.26 12.45
CA LYS A 191 5.85 10.81 13.74
C LYS A 191 4.86 11.96 13.56
N SER A 192 5.12 12.86 12.62
CA SER A 192 4.21 13.97 12.31
C SER A 192 2.84 13.43 11.88
N ARG A 193 2.81 12.44 10.97
CA ARG A 193 1.55 11.79 10.55
C ARG A 193 0.86 11.10 11.72
N LEU A 194 1.58 10.27 12.49
CA LEU A 194 1.02 9.52 13.62
C LEU A 194 0.45 10.45 14.69
N PHE A 195 1.13 11.56 14.97
CA PHE A 195 0.65 12.58 15.89
C PHE A 195 -0.66 13.22 15.41
N HIS A 196 -0.73 13.63 14.13
CA HIS A 196 -1.96 14.21 13.58
C HIS A 196 -3.12 13.21 13.54
N HIS A 197 -2.84 11.94 13.25
CA HIS A 197 -3.86 10.89 13.21
C HIS A 197 -4.44 10.59 14.59
N ASN A 198 -3.57 10.47 15.61
CA ASN A 198 -3.95 10.14 16.98
C ASN A 198 -4.03 11.37 17.89
N ARG A 199 -4.25 12.55 17.30
CA ARG A 199 -4.14 13.84 18.00
C ARG A 199 -5.03 13.89 19.23
N ASP A 200 -6.29 13.48 19.10
CA ASP A 200 -7.27 13.57 20.18
C ASP A 200 -6.90 12.69 21.38
N SER A 201 -6.39 11.47 21.13
CA SER A 201 -5.90 10.57 22.17
C SER A 201 -4.59 11.04 22.80
N LEU A 202 -3.67 11.58 22.00
CA LEU A 202 -2.33 11.99 22.46
C LEU A 202 -2.34 13.30 23.26
N ILE A 203 -3.28 14.21 22.99
CA ILE A 203 -3.39 15.48 23.72
C ILE A 203 -3.81 15.27 25.17
N GLN A 204 -4.56 14.20 25.45
CA GLN A 204 -5.01 13.84 26.81
C GLN A 204 -3.89 13.29 27.70
N LEU A 205 -2.78 12.85 27.11
CA LEU A 205 -1.62 12.33 27.83
C LEU A 205 -0.65 13.45 28.21
N ASP A 206 0.07 13.21 29.31
CA ASP A 206 1.22 14.01 29.72
C ASP A 206 2.31 14.00 28.65
N TYR A 207 3.18 15.03 28.68
CA TYR A 207 4.19 15.21 27.65
C TYR A 207 5.16 14.03 27.51
N ALA A 208 5.57 13.43 28.62
CA ALA A 208 6.47 12.26 28.62
C ALA A 208 5.77 11.03 28.02
N ASP A 209 4.56 10.72 28.48
CA ASP A 209 3.77 9.58 28.03
C ASP A 209 3.40 9.70 26.55
N ARG A 210 3.11 10.92 26.09
CA ARG A 210 2.86 11.22 24.68
C ARG A 210 4.05 10.84 23.81
N ILE A 211 5.27 11.21 24.24
CA ILE A 211 6.50 10.87 23.50
C ILE A 211 6.70 9.35 23.50
N GLU A 212 6.54 8.69 24.65
CA GLU A 212 6.72 7.25 24.76
C GLU A 212 5.74 6.47 23.89
N LYS A 213 4.44 6.80 23.94
CA LYS A 213 3.41 6.17 23.11
C LYS A 213 3.63 6.40 21.63
N LEU A 214 4.09 7.59 21.26
CA LEU A 214 4.41 7.91 19.88
C LEU A 214 5.65 7.15 19.39
N GLU A 215 6.65 6.90 20.24
CA GLU A 215 7.79 6.04 19.91
C GLU A 215 7.37 4.56 19.78
N GLN A 216 6.53 4.07 20.70
CA GLN A 216 5.98 2.71 20.64
C GLN A 216 5.20 2.46 19.34
N THR A 217 4.34 3.42 18.95
CA THR A 217 3.58 3.31 17.70
C THR A 217 4.46 3.41 16.46
N LEU A 218 5.48 4.27 16.47
CA LEU A 218 6.49 4.33 15.42
C LEU A 218 7.19 2.96 15.25
N TRP A 219 7.60 2.35 16.36
CA TRP A 219 8.29 1.06 16.34
C TRP A 219 7.44 -0.05 15.72
N ASN A 220 6.14 -0.09 16.05
CA ASN A 220 5.20 -1.03 15.42
C ASN A 220 5.11 -0.80 13.91
N VAL A 221 4.92 0.46 13.50
CA VAL A 221 4.83 0.83 12.08
C VAL A 221 6.11 0.48 11.31
N GLU A 222 7.28 0.71 11.90
CA GLU A 222 8.56 0.35 11.31
C GLU A 222 8.69 -1.17 11.09
N ASN A 223 8.34 -1.97 12.10
CA ASN A 223 8.36 -3.43 11.99
C ASN A 223 7.39 -3.92 10.92
N ASP A 224 6.19 -3.35 10.85
CA ASP A 224 5.19 -3.71 9.84
C ASP A 224 5.68 -3.37 8.43
N TYR A 225 6.31 -2.20 8.24
CA TYR A 225 6.91 -1.83 6.97
C TYR A 225 8.06 -2.77 6.58
N GLN A 226 8.92 -3.14 7.53
CA GLN A 226 9.97 -4.13 7.29
C GLN A 226 9.40 -5.51 6.94
N ARG A 227 8.34 -5.95 7.61
CA ARG A 227 7.60 -7.19 7.31
C ARG A 227 7.08 -7.18 5.88
N LEU A 228 6.43 -6.09 5.48
CA LEU A 228 5.86 -5.91 4.14
C LEU A 228 6.94 -5.84 3.06
N LEU A 229 8.02 -5.10 3.29
CA LEU A 229 9.14 -5.03 2.34
C LEU A 229 9.78 -6.40 2.12
N LYS A 230 10.04 -7.18 3.18
CA LYS A 230 10.54 -8.56 3.06
C LYS A 230 9.57 -9.45 2.27
N ALA A 231 8.27 -9.31 2.52
CA ALA A 231 7.25 -10.05 1.79
C ALA A 231 7.21 -9.65 0.30
N TYR A 232 7.38 -8.37 -0.01
CA TYR A 232 7.47 -7.85 -1.38
C TYR A 232 8.69 -8.44 -2.11
N ASP A 233 9.87 -8.40 -1.49
CA ASP A 233 11.12 -8.88 -2.09
C ASP A 233 11.07 -10.40 -2.36
N LYS A 234 10.43 -11.16 -1.47
CA LYS A 234 10.18 -12.58 -1.68
C LYS A 234 9.29 -12.83 -2.90
N ARG A 235 8.26 -12.00 -3.11
CA ARG A 235 7.32 -12.12 -4.24
C ARG A 235 7.93 -11.64 -5.57
N SER A 236 8.82 -10.64 -5.53
CA SER A 236 9.49 -10.11 -6.72
C SER A 236 10.66 -10.97 -7.18
N SER A 237 11.19 -11.85 -6.31
CA SER A 237 12.27 -12.76 -6.67
C SER A 237 11.86 -13.73 -7.79
N PRO A 238 12.68 -13.87 -8.87
CA PRO A 238 12.31 -14.63 -10.07
C PRO A 238 12.06 -16.13 -9.82
N LYS A 239 12.58 -16.70 -8.73
CA LYS A 239 12.40 -18.11 -8.37
C LYS A 239 10.96 -18.49 -8.02
N VAL A 240 10.10 -17.53 -7.65
CA VAL A 240 8.68 -17.78 -7.29
C VAL A 240 7.75 -17.63 -8.49
N VAL A 241 8.16 -16.90 -9.53
CA VAL A 241 7.37 -16.74 -10.77
C VAL A 241 7.35 -18.04 -11.57
N GLU A 242 8.43 -18.81 -11.51
CA GLU A 242 8.59 -20.09 -12.21
C GLU A 242 7.75 -21.23 -11.59
N SER A 243 7.44 -21.17 -10.29
CA SER A 243 6.61 -22.19 -9.61
C SER A 243 5.10 -21.95 -9.74
N LEU A 244 4.67 -20.86 -10.37
CA LEU A 244 3.26 -20.51 -10.61
C LEU A 244 2.77 -20.89 -12.02
N HIS A 245 3.65 -21.40 -12.88
CA HIS A 245 3.26 -21.99 -14.16
C HIS A 245 3.11 -23.51 -14.00
N PRO A 246 1.90 -24.09 -14.12
CA PRO A 246 1.77 -25.53 -14.22
C PRO A 246 2.36 -25.98 -15.56
N VAL A 247 3.42 -26.79 -15.49
CA VAL A 247 3.95 -27.52 -16.66
C VAL A 247 2.84 -28.45 -17.15
N VAL A 248 2.22 -28.09 -18.26
CA VAL A 248 1.35 -29.01 -19.01
C VAL A 248 2.28 -29.94 -19.78
N ASP A 249 2.65 -31.06 -19.14
CA ASP A 249 3.34 -32.15 -19.82
C ASP A 249 2.35 -32.89 -20.72
N HIS A 250 2.33 -32.51 -22.00
CA HIS A 250 1.77 -33.35 -23.06
C HIS A 250 2.81 -34.39 -23.47
N LYS A 251 2.79 -35.56 -22.83
CA LYS A 251 3.39 -36.76 -23.41
C LYS A 251 2.40 -37.93 -23.38
N ARG A 252 1.66 -38.04 -24.49
CA ARG A 252 0.99 -39.26 -24.93
C ARG A 252 2.03 -40.38 -25.01
N LEU A 253 1.72 -41.53 -24.41
CA LEU A 253 2.33 -42.81 -24.76
C LEU A 253 1.18 -43.79 -24.99
N SER A 254 0.88 -43.95 -26.28
CA SER A 254 0.21 -45.09 -26.87
C SER A 254 1.25 -46.19 -27.10
N SER A 255 0.95 -47.41 -26.66
CA SER A 255 1.52 -48.61 -27.26
C SER A 255 0.71 -49.83 -26.81
N ASP A 256 -0.15 -50.30 -27.71
CA ASP A 256 -0.44 -51.72 -27.84
C ASP A 256 0.80 -52.38 -28.48
N GLU A 257 1.36 -53.42 -27.88
CA GLU A 257 1.53 -54.74 -28.52
C GLU A 257 2.13 -55.79 -27.56
N VAL A 258 1.61 -56.99 -27.78
CA VAL A 258 1.72 -58.30 -27.10
C VAL A 258 3.14 -58.91 -27.14
N VAL A 259 3.53 -59.71 -26.12
CA VAL A 259 3.96 -61.15 -26.23
C VAL A 259 4.56 -61.69 -24.89
N GLU A 260 3.87 -62.71 -24.38
CA GLU A 260 4.20 -63.96 -23.65
C GLU A 260 5.30 -64.13 -22.55
N ASP A 261 4.80 -64.71 -21.44
CA ASP A 261 5.31 -65.80 -20.58
C ASP A 261 6.74 -65.82 -20.02
N ASN A 262 6.85 -65.74 -18.68
CA ASN A 262 7.08 -66.94 -17.84
C ASN A 262 7.10 -66.63 -16.32
N HIS A 263 6.08 -67.14 -15.63
CA HIS A 263 6.17 -68.06 -14.48
C HIS A 263 6.93 -67.70 -13.15
N VAL A 264 6.15 -67.84 -12.05
CA VAL A 264 6.48 -68.40 -10.70
C VAL A 264 6.52 -67.44 -9.49
N ASN A 265 5.39 -67.48 -8.75
CA ASN A 265 5.21 -67.69 -7.30
C ASN A 265 6.14 -67.02 -6.27
N LYS A 266 5.57 -66.23 -5.34
CA LYS A 266 5.16 -66.67 -3.97
C LYS A 266 4.70 -65.49 -3.09
N LYS A 267 3.45 -65.60 -2.63
CA LYS A 267 2.91 -65.38 -1.25
C LYS A 267 3.48 -64.22 -0.41
N ALA A 268 2.66 -63.22 -0.08
CA ALA A 268 1.81 -63.12 1.15
C ALA A 268 2.63 -62.66 2.37
N LYS A 269 2.21 -61.81 3.31
CA LYS A 269 0.97 -61.66 4.11
C LYS A 269 1.40 -60.59 5.18
N ILE A 270 0.62 -59.70 5.79
CA ILE A 270 -0.79 -59.52 6.16
C ILE A 270 -1.05 -58.01 6.07
#